data_AF-A0A2E8M1U4-F1
#
_entry.id   AF-A0A2E8M1U4-F1
#
_cell.length_a   1.000
_cell.length_b   1.000
_cell.length_c   1.000
_cell.angle_alpha   90.00
_cell.angle_beta   90.00
_cell.angle_gamma   90.00
#
_symmetry.space_group_name_H-M   'P 1'
#
loop_
_entity.id
_entity.type
_entity.pdbx_description
1 polymer ?
#
loop_
_entity_poly.entity_id
_entity_poly.type
_entity_poly.pdbx_seq_one_letter_code
_entity_poly.pdbx_strand_id
1 'polypeptide(L)'
;MKNLPHGLLLAGGKSTRMGRDKADLMVVDGLSMRDRGMELLGGVTAKSFLAIAGDDDRHYHHPTIQDLRENAGPMAGLESAFRHSPEAAWLVTACDLPFLTASTLEYLVESRDPTSDATCFTSRFDGNPEPLCTIYEPSSHSSLERMLSEGVRCARRFLFSLTRKEIELPELSALDNCNRPEDLEEARLSLNHGRSPKNVLVEYCGVLREDAGCDSEEFQTRSVTAAGLWEELRMSRRLSLEIDSVKVAINDEFRSWDQPLAEEDKVTIFPPFAGG
;
A
#
# COMPACT_ATOMS: atom_id res chain seq x y z
N MET A 1 -15.67 14.66 -23.75
CA MET A 1 -14.37 14.54 -23.04
C MET A 1 -14.68 13.86 -21.71
N LYS A 2 -14.00 12.75 -21.37
CA LYS A 2 -14.13 12.15 -20.02
C LYS A 2 -13.69 13.24 -19.02
N ASN A 3 -14.54 13.58 -18.05
CA ASN A 3 -14.15 14.50 -16.97
C ASN A 3 -13.23 13.71 -16.02
N LEU A 4 -11.92 13.88 -16.14
CA LEU A 4 -10.95 13.17 -15.30
C LEU A 4 -10.90 13.79 -13.90
N PRO A 5 -10.74 12.99 -12.82
CA PRO A 5 -10.51 13.54 -11.49
C PRO A 5 -9.16 14.26 -11.42
N HIS A 6 -8.96 15.09 -10.40
CA HIS A 6 -7.63 15.49 -9.95
C HIS A 6 -7.00 14.35 -9.14
N GLY A 7 -5.67 14.28 -9.08
CA GLY A 7 -4.90 13.32 -8.30
C GLY A 7 -4.32 13.96 -7.05
N LEU A 8 -4.37 13.24 -5.93
CA LEU A 8 -3.69 13.61 -4.70
C LEU A 8 -2.84 12.43 -4.22
N LEU A 9 -1.52 12.60 -4.22
CA LEU A 9 -0.58 11.65 -3.63
C LEU A 9 -0.33 11.99 -2.17
N LEU A 10 -0.66 11.07 -1.28
CA LEU A 10 -0.34 11.15 0.13
C LEU A 10 1.08 10.63 0.35
N ALA A 11 2.02 11.55 0.62
CA ALA A 11 3.40 11.25 0.95
C ALA A 11 3.72 11.40 2.46
N GLY A 12 2.70 11.64 3.28
CA GLY A 12 2.86 11.98 4.68
C GLY A 12 2.89 10.79 5.65
N GLY A 13 3.89 10.78 6.52
CA GLY A 13 3.99 9.96 7.73
C GLY A 13 5.40 10.00 8.30
N LYS A 14 5.57 10.28 9.61
CA LYS A 14 6.87 10.18 10.28
C LYS A 14 7.29 8.69 10.33
N SER A 15 7.98 8.20 9.30
CA SER A 15 8.50 6.84 9.30
C SER A 15 9.72 6.76 10.22
N THR A 16 9.49 6.46 11.50
CA THR A 16 10.58 6.27 12.49
C THR A 16 11.29 4.93 12.31
N ARG A 17 10.62 3.93 11.70
CA ARG A 17 11.15 2.58 11.49
C ARG A 17 12.14 2.48 10.32
N MET A 18 12.04 3.36 9.32
CA MET A 18 12.86 3.32 8.10
C MET A 18 14.10 4.23 8.14
N GLY A 19 14.30 5.02 9.21
CA GLY A 19 15.44 5.94 9.36
C GLY A 19 15.50 7.11 8.35
N ARG A 20 14.67 7.09 7.30
CA ARG A 20 14.46 8.12 6.27
C ARG A 20 12.97 8.21 5.93
N ASP A 21 12.56 9.34 5.34
CA ASP A 21 11.20 9.48 4.80
C ASP A 21 11.00 8.43 3.70
N LYS A 22 10.01 7.57 3.90
CA LYS A 22 9.71 6.42 3.02
C LYS A 22 9.40 6.90 1.60
N ALA A 23 8.79 8.07 1.46
CA ALA A 23 8.47 8.65 0.17
C ALA A 23 9.73 8.94 -0.70
N ASP A 24 10.90 9.14 -0.08
CA ASP A 24 12.18 9.42 -0.75
C ASP A 24 12.97 8.17 -1.14
N LEU A 25 12.48 6.96 -0.81
CA LEU A 25 13.20 5.73 -1.08
C LEU A 25 13.05 5.32 -2.55
N MET A 26 14.19 4.98 -3.16
CA MET A 26 14.30 4.61 -4.57
C MET A 26 13.80 3.18 -4.78
N VAL A 27 12.94 2.96 -5.78
CA VAL A 27 12.27 1.67 -5.98
C VAL A 27 12.58 1.04 -7.34
N VAL A 28 12.49 1.81 -8.43
CA VAL A 28 12.72 1.30 -9.79
C VAL A 28 13.15 2.44 -10.70
N ASP A 29 14.01 2.17 -11.69
CA ASP A 29 14.42 3.13 -12.73
C ASP A 29 14.93 4.49 -12.23
N GLY A 30 15.47 4.55 -11.01
CA GLY A 30 15.92 5.80 -10.42
C GLY A 30 14.78 6.70 -9.92
N LEU A 31 13.55 6.18 -9.80
CA LEU A 31 12.40 6.88 -9.23
C LEU A 31 12.24 6.56 -7.75
N SER A 32 11.94 7.59 -6.97
CA SER A 32 11.46 7.44 -5.59
C SER A 32 10.02 6.90 -5.55
N MET A 33 9.59 6.35 -4.42
CA MET A 33 8.18 5.98 -4.18
C MET A 33 7.24 7.16 -4.50
N ARG A 34 7.63 8.36 -4.10
CA ARG A 34 6.88 9.59 -4.40
C ARG A 34 6.79 9.86 -5.88
N ASP A 35 7.92 9.88 -6.59
CA ASP A 35 7.96 10.25 -8.00
C ASP A 35 7.19 9.25 -8.85
N ARG A 36 7.34 7.95 -8.56
CA ARG A 36 6.55 6.90 -9.19
C ARG A 36 5.05 7.09 -8.95
N GLY A 37 4.63 7.39 -7.71
CA GLY A 37 3.23 7.67 -7.40
C GLY A 37 2.68 8.89 -8.15
N MET A 38 3.48 9.95 -8.27
CA MET A 38 3.13 11.16 -9.02
C MET A 38 3.03 10.90 -10.53
N GLU A 39 3.94 10.11 -11.11
CA GLU A 39 3.88 9.70 -12.51
C GLU A 39 2.63 8.87 -12.82
N LEU A 40 2.31 7.90 -11.95
CA LEU A 40 1.10 7.09 -12.08
C LEU A 40 -0.18 7.94 -12.04
N LEU A 41 -0.28 8.89 -11.09
CA LEU A 41 -1.41 9.82 -11.04
C LEU A 41 -1.46 10.72 -12.27
N GLY A 42 -0.31 11.22 -12.73
CA GLY A 42 -0.21 12.09 -13.89
C GLY A 42 -0.72 11.45 -15.18
N GLY A 43 -0.61 10.13 -15.30
CA GLY A 43 -1.12 9.37 -16.45
C GLY A 43 -2.65 9.27 -16.52
N VAL A 44 -3.36 9.43 -15.40
CA VAL A 44 -4.79 9.11 -15.28
C VAL A 44 -5.66 10.24 -14.73
N THR A 45 -5.06 11.39 -14.38
CA THR A 45 -5.77 12.54 -13.77
C THR A 45 -5.59 13.81 -14.59
N ALA A 46 -6.51 14.77 -14.45
CA ALA A 46 -6.42 16.06 -15.16
C ALA A 46 -5.31 16.96 -14.60
N LYS A 47 -5.06 16.87 -13.28
CA LYS A 47 -4.00 17.56 -12.54
C LYS A 47 -3.62 16.68 -11.36
N SER A 48 -2.34 16.65 -10.98
CA SER A 48 -1.87 15.84 -9.85
C SER A 48 -1.12 16.71 -8.85
N PHE A 49 -1.32 16.42 -7.56
CA PHE A 49 -0.74 17.17 -6.46
C PHE A 49 -0.15 16.24 -5.41
N LEU A 50 0.95 16.66 -4.82
CA LEU A 50 1.56 16.05 -3.65
C LEU A 50 0.98 16.68 -2.38
N ALA A 51 0.38 15.87 -1.50
CA ALA A 51 0.00 16.33 -0.17
C ALA A 51 1.23 16.43 0.72
N ILE A 52 1.41 17.59 1.35
CA ILE A 52 2.52 17.88 2.26
C ILE A 52 1.99 18.42 3.59
N ALA A 53 2.73 18.21 4.67
CA ALA A 53 2.36 18.77 5.96
C ALA A 53 2.39 20.31 5.92
N GLY A 54 1.56 20.97 6.73
CA GLY A 54 1.48 22.43 6.75
C GLY A 54 2.77 23.14 7.17
N ASP A 55 3.63 22.45 7.93
CA ASP A 55 4.94 22.91 8.38
C ASP A 55 6.10 22.39 7.51
N ASP A 56 5.82 21.70 6.40
CA ASP A 56 6.83 21.20 5.47
C ASP A 56 7.32 22.33 4.55
N ASP A 57 8.58 22.76 4.75
CA ASP A 57 9.25 23.81 3.99
C ASP A 57 10.16 23.27 2.87
N ARG A 58 10.18 21.94 2.66
CA ARG A 58 10.95 21.32 1.59
C ARG A 58 10.50 21.79 0.22
N HIS A 59 11.45 21.94 -0.70
CA HIS A 59 11.15 22.22 -2.09
C HIS A 59 10.87 20.93 -2.86
N TYR A 60 9.68 20.85 -3.46
CA TYR A 60 9.27 19.75 -4.32
C TYR A 60 9.15 20.23 -5.76
N HIS A 61 9.53 19.38 -6.71
CA HIS A 61 9.35 19.66 -8.14
C HIS A 61 7.89 19.45 -8.61
N HIS A 62 7.10 18.73 -7.82
CA HIS A 62 5.67 18.48 -8.08
C HIS A 62 4.80 19.62 -7.50
N PRO A 63 3.63 19.91 -8.09
CA PRO A 63 2.63 20.79 -7.46
C PRO A 63 2.22 20.23 -6.09
N THR A 64 2.19 21.07 -5.06
CA THR A 64 1.90 20.65 -3.69
C THR A 64 0.58 21.24 -3.17
N ILE A 65 -0.08 20.50 -2.27
CA ILE A 65 -1.19 21.00 -1.44
C ILE A 65 -0.79 20.78 0.02
N GLN A 66 -0.77 21.87 0.80
CA GLN A 66 -0.47 21.83 2.23
C GLN A 66 -1.71 21.43 3.02
N ASP A 67 -1.52 20.54 3.99
CA ASP A 67 -2.56 20.13 4.93
C ASP A 67 -3.02 21.32 5.79
N LEU A 68 -4.34 21.55 5.82
CA LEU A 68 -4.97 22.57 6.66
C LEU A 68 -5.10 22.17 8.13
N ARG A 69 -4.97 20.86 8.42
CA ARG A 69 -5.14 20.30 9.77
C ARG A 69 -3.93 19.47 10.16
N GLU A 70 -3.34 19.81 11.30
CA GLU A 70 -2.32 18.97 11.91
C GLU A 70 -2.92 17.63 12.39
N ASN A 71 -2.14 16.57 12.21
CA ASN A 71 -2.42 15.23 12.73
C ASN A 71 -3.78 14.64 12.31
N ALA A 72 -4.33 15.05 11.16
CA ALA A 72 -5.60 14.53 10.63
C ALA A 72 -5.43 13.41 9.60
N GLY A 73 -4.19 12.99 9.33
CA GLY A 73 -3.87 11.88 8.44
C GLY A 73 -4.40 12.11 7.02
N PRO A 74 -4.73 11.06 6.26
CA PRO A 74 -5.23 11.15 4.88
C PRO A 74 -6.44 12.08 4.69
N MET A 75 -7.29 12.22 5.72
CA MET A 75 -8.46 13.10 5.64
C MET A 75 -8.08 14.59 5.61
N ALA A 76 -6.93 14.96 6.18
CA ALA A 76 -6.40 16.33 6.11
C ALA A 76 -6.06 16.71 4.66
N GLY A 77 -5.38 15.81 3.96
CA GLY A 77 -5.02 15.98 2.57
C GLY A 77 -6.25 16.10 1.68
N LEU A 78 -7.24 15.22 1.87
CA LEU A 78 -8.49 15.28 1.11
C LEU A 78 -9.29 16.57 1.36
N GLU A 79 -9.36 17.04 2.62
CA GLU A 79 -10.00 18.33 2.93
C GLU A 79 -9.29 19.47 2.21
N SER A 80 -7.97 19.51 2.29
CA SER A 80 -7.14 20.53 1.65
C SER A 80 -7.30 20.51 0.12
N ALA A 81 -7.44 19.31 -0.46
CA ALA A 81 -7.70 19.11 -1.87
C ALA A 81 -9.08 19.65 -2.30
N PHE A 82 -10.15 19.35 -1.56
CA PHE A 82 -11.46 19.94 -1.82
C PHE A 82 -11.48 21.46 -1.63
N ARG A 83 -10.75 22.00 -0.65
CA ARG A 83 -10.60 23.45 -0.48
C ARG A 83 -9.85 24.09 -1.65
N HIS A 84 -8.89 23.37 -2.25
CA HIS A 84 -8.18 23.81 -3.45
C HIS A 84 -9.05 23.78 -4.72
N SER A 85 -9.89 22.75 -4.88
CA SER A 85 -10.84 22.65 -6.00
C SER A 85 -12.14 21.96 -5.57
N PRO A 86 -13.15 22.75 -5.13
CA PRO A 86 -14.38 22.20 -4.55
C PRO A 86 -15.24 21.40 -5.52
N GLU A 87 -15.22 21.77 -6.81
CA GLU A 87 -16.03 21.14 -7.86
C GLU A 87 -15.33 19.94 -8.53
N ALA A 88 -14.09 19.64 -8.14
CA ALA A 88 -13.31 18.54 -8.71
C ALA A 88 -13.51 17.26 -7.89
N ALA A 89 -13.60 16.13 -8.60
CA ALA A 89 -13.40 14.83 -7.98
C ALA A 89 -11.91 14.57 -7.76
N TRP A 90 -11.57 13.78 -6.75
CA TRP A 90 -10.21 13.53 -6.31
C TRP A 90 -9.91 12.05 -6.24
N LEU A 91 -8.99 11.57 -7.08
CA LEU A 91 -8.32 10.30 -6.93
C LEU A 91 -7.22 10.45 -5.88
N VAL A 92 -7.44 9.86 -4.70
CA VAL A 92 -6.47 9.86 -3.60
C VAL A 92 -5.72 8.53 -3.60
N THR A 93 -4.39 8.60 -3.58
CA THR A 93 -3.55 7.42 -3.42
C THR A 93 -2.38 7.67 -2.48
N ALA A 94 -1.77 6.60 -1.93
CA ALA A 94 -0.60 6.68 -1.07
C ALA A 94 0.68 6.35 -1.85
N CYS A 95 1.81 6.96 -1.46
CA CYS A 95 3.10 6.69 -2.08
C CYS A 95 3.67 5.29 -1.74
N ASP A 96 3.08 4.59 -0.78
CA ASP A 96 3.59 3.32 -0.29
C ASP A 96 2.99 2.07 -0.93
N LEU A 97 2.42 2.23 -2.11
CA LEU A 97 1.82 1.17 -2.93
C LEU A 97 2.77 0.81 -4.09
N PRO A 98 3.85 0.06 -3.84
CA PRO A 98 4.87 -0.27 -4.86
C PRO A 98 4.31 -1.03 -6.07
N PHE A 99 3.25 -1.81 -5.88
CA PHE A 99 2.68 -2.69 -6.91
C PHE A 99 1.48 -2.05 -7.61
N LEU A 100 1.11 -0.82 -7.22
CA LEU A 100 0.08 -0.06 -7.91
C LEU A 100 0.54 0.21 -9.34
N THR A 101 -0.32 -0.06 -10.32
CA THR A 101 0.02 0.10 -11.75
C THR A 101 -0.88 1.13 -12.42
N ALA A 102 -0.44 1.61 -13.59
CA ALA A 102 -1.25 2.51 -14.43
C ALA A 102 -2.58 1.85 -14.80
N SER A 103 -2.58 0.57 -15.20
CA SER A 103 -3.81 -0.15 -15.56
C SER A 103 -4.78 -0.32 -14.39
N THR A 104 -4.27 -0.49 -13.16
CA THR A 104 -5.11 -0.49 -11.95
C THR A 104 -5.82 0.85 -11.76
N LEU A 105 -5.10 1.97 -11.91
CA LEU A 105 -5.70 3.30 -11.76
C LEU A 105 -6.62 3.69 -12.93
N GLU A 106 -6.25 3.32 -14.15
CA GLU A 106 -7.12 3.47 -15.32
C GLU A 106 -8.44 2.74 -15.10
N TYR A 107 -8.39 1.49 -14.65
CA TYR A 107 -9.59 0.72 -14.33
C TYR A 107 -10.47 1.40 -13.27
N LEU A 108 -9.87 2.01 -12.24
CA LEU A 108 -10.60 2.78 -11.23
C LEU A 108 -11.28 4.02 -11.83
N VAL A 109 -10.55 4.78 -12.66
CA VAL A 109 -11.09 5.98 -13.36
C VAL A 109 -12.19 5.62 -14.34
N GLU A 110 -12.07 4.49 -15.04
CA GLU A 110 -13.10 3.98 -15.95
C GLU A 110 -14.34 3.47 -15.21
N SER A 111 -14.12 2.93 -14.01
CA SER A 111 -15.17 2.45 -13.13
C SER A 111 -15.87 3.54 -12.34
N ARG A 112 -15.35 4.78 -12.37
CA ARG A 112 -15.87 5.94 -11.64
C ARG A 112 -17.37 6.12 -11.86
N ASP A 113 -18.11 6.31 -10.78
CA ASP A 113 -19.53 6.65 -10.78
C ASP A 113 -19.79 8.00 -10.10
N PRO A 114 -20.00 9.07 -10.88
CA PRO A 114 -20.28 10.41 -10.35
C PRO A 114 -21.62 10.56 -9.60
N THR A 115 -22.48 9.53 -9.59
CA THR A 115 -23.73 9.53 -8.82
C THR A 115 -23.55 9.02 -7.39
N SER A 116 -22.42 8.39 -7.10
CA SER A 116 -21.98 7.98 -5.77
C SER A 116 -21.07 9.06 -5.15
N ASP A 117 -20.88 9.06 -3.83
CA ASP A 117 -19.92 9.96 -3.16
C ASP A 117 -18.46 9.50 -3.34
N ALA A 118 -18.25 8.21 -3.59
CA ALA A 118 -16.93 7.64 -3.82
C ALA A 118 -16.98 6.40 -4.73
N THR A 119 -15.87 6.13 -5.42
CA THR A 119 -15.59 4.86 -6.11
C THR A 119 -14.26 4.31 -5.60
N CYS A 120 -14.26 3.10 -5.04
CA CYS A 120 -13.10 2.54 -4.34
C CYS A 120 -12.92 1.05 -4.61
N PHE A 121 -11.71 0.56 -4.41
CA PHE A 121 -11.43 -0.87 -4.31
C PHE A 121 -11.83 -1.44 -2.94
N THR A 122 -11.99 -2.75 -2.87
CA THR A 122 -12.01 -3.50 -1.61
C THR A 122 -10.66 -4.15 -1.33
N SER A 123 -10.25 -4.12 -0.07
CA SER A 123 -9.03 -4.77 0.40
C SER A 123 -9.21 -6.29 0.35
N ARG A 124 -8.24 -6.98 -0.24
CA ARG A 124 -8.23 -8.46 -0.29
C ARG A 124 -8.09 -9.12 1.09
N PHE A 125 -7.68 -8.36 2.10
CA PHE A 125 -7.34 -8.89 3.42
C PHE A 125 -8.56 -9.01 4.34
N ASP A 126 -9.47 -8.05 4.25
CA ASP A 126 -10.61 -7.92 5.16
C ASP A 126 -11.92 -7.60 4.43
N GLY A 127 -11.90 -7.46 3.10
CA GLY A 127 -13.05 -7.12 2.28
C GLY A 127 -13.54 -5.68 2.47
N ASN A 128 -12.85 -4.88 3.28
CA ASN A 128 -13.27 -3.51 3.59
C ASN A 128 -12.85 -2.55 2.47
N PRO A 129 -13.54 -1.41 2.28
CA PRO A 129 -13.19 -0.43 1.27
C PRO A 129 -11.82 0.21 1.57
N GLU A 130 -11.01 0.40 0.52
CA GLU A 130 -9.63 0.93 0.61
C GLU A 130 -9.59 2.45 0.41
N PRO A 131 -9.47 3.26 1.48
CA PRO A 131 -9.55 4.72 1.38
C PRO A 131 -8.36 5.37 0.66
N LEU A 132 -7.21 4.69 0.53
CA LEU A 132 -5.98 5.26 -0.04
C LEU A 132 -5.70 4.75 -1.46
N CYS A 133 -6.76 4.35 -2.16
CA CYS A 133 -6.82 4.24 -3.62
C CYS A 133 -8.29 4.39 -4.05
N THR A 134 -8.82 5.61 -3.86
CA THR A 134 -10.26 5.92 -3.98
C THR A 134 -10.47 7.23 -4.74
N ILE A 135 -11.50 7.27 -5.59
CA ILE A 135 -12.02 8.50 -6.17
C ILE A 135 -13.13 9.03 -5.25
N TYR A 136 -12.95 10.24 -4.72
CA TYR A 136 -13.95 10.97 -3.92
C TYR A 136 -14.62 12.03 -4.80
N GLU A 137 -15.94 12.03 -4.86
CA GLU A 137 -16.73 13.02 -5.59
C GLU A 137 -16.93 14.30 -4.77
N PRO A 138 -17.18 15.46 -5.42
CA PRO A 138 -17.51 16.72 -4.74
C PRO A 138 -18.62 16.61 -3.68
N SER A 139 -19.60 15.71 -3.90
CA SER A 139 -20.70 15.48 -2.95
C SER A 139 -20.22 15.02 -1.57
N SER A 140 -19.06 14.34 -1.51
CA SER A 140 -18.47 13.84 -0.26
C SER A 140 -17.90 14.94 0.65
N HIS A 141 -17.64 16.14 0.11
CA HIS A 141 -16.94 17.22 0.81
C HIS A 141 -17.68 17.68 2.08
N SER A 142 -19.01 17.84 2.01
CA SER A 142 -19.80 18.27 3.19
C SER A 142 -19.76 17.25 4.33
N SER A 143 -19.77 15.96 4.00
CA SER A 143 -19.64 14.88 4.98
C SER A 143 -18.24 14.86 5.59
N LEU A 144 -17.20 15.10 4.77
CA LEU A 144 -15.81 15.20 5.23
C LEU A 144 -15.63 16.32 6.26
N GLU A 145 -16.07 17.54 5.94
CA GLU A 145 -15.99 18.69 6.86
C GLU A 145 -16.70 18.40 8.18
N ARG A 146 -17.92 17.83 8.11
CA ARG A 146 -18.68 17.44 9.30
C ARG A 146 -17.92 16.41 10.15
N MET A 147 -17.45 15.32 9.56
CA MET A 147 -16.76 14.27 10.30
C MET A 147 -15.44 14.73 10.91
N LEU A 148 -14.68 15.58 10.21
CA LEU A 148 -13.48 16.21 10.76
C LEU A 148 -13.80 17.13 11.94
N SER A 149 -14.90 17.89 11.86
CA SER A 149 -15.36 18.75 12.97
C SER A 149 -15.80 17.94 14.21
N GLU A 150 -16.32 16.73 14.02
CA GLU A 150 -16.67 15.77 15.07
C GLU A 150 -15.45 15.01 15.62
N GLY A 151 -14.24 15.29 15.11
CA GLY A 151 -12.99 14.67 15.55
C GLY A 151 -12.71 13.29 14.93
N VAL A 152 -13.47 12.86 13.92
CA VAL A 152 -13.17 11.61 13.20
C VAL A 152 -12.00 11.83 12.26
N ARG A 153 -10.92 11.07 12.45
CA ARG A 153 -9.69 11.12 11.63
C ARG A 153 -9.40 9.84 10.83
N CYS A 154 -10.23 8.81 10.98
CA CYS A 154 -10.03 7.53 10.31
C CYS A 154 -10.63 7.56 8.89
N ALA A 155 -9.76 7.57 7.87
CA ALA A 155 -10.15 7.63 6.47
C ALA A 155 -11.09 6.48 6.05
N ARG A 156 -10.84 5.27 6.56
CA ARG A 156 -11.72 4.12 6.31
C ARG A 156 -13.11 4.32 6.92
N ARG A 157 -13.19 4.87 8.14
CA ARG A 157 -14.48 5.20 8.78
C ARG A 157 -15.23 6.30 8.02
N PHE A 158 -14.52 7.28 7.47
CA PHE A 158 -15.11 8.27 6.59
C PHE A 158 -15.68 7.62 5.33
N LEU A 159 -14.91 6.78 4.63
CA LEU A 159 -15.37 6.07 3.43
C LEU A 159 -16.60 5.18 3.71
N PHE A 160 -16.66 4.53 4.87
CA PHE A 160 -17.84 3.76 5.29
C PHE A 160 -19.12 4.61 5.43
N SER A 161 -18.99 5.89 5.76
CA SER A 161 -20.13 6.79 5.94
C SER A 161 -20.74 7.28 4.63
N LEU A 162 -20.06 7.05 3.51
CA LEU A 162 -20.42 7.55 2.19
C LEU A 162 -21.26 6.53 1.40
N THR A 163 -22.09 7.04 0.48
CA THR A 163 -22.64 6.21 -0.59
C THR A 163 -21.53 5.93 -1.57
N ARG A 164 -21.10 4.66 -1.72
CA ARG A 164 -19.91 4.32 -2.49
C ARG A 164 -20.13 3.16 -3.45
N LYS A 165 -19.45 3.22 -4.58
CA LYS A 165 -19.29 2.11 -5.51
C LYS A 165 -18.01 1.35 -5.17
N GLU A 166 -18.16 0.09 -4.82
CA GLU A 166 -17.03 -0.83 -4.58
C GLU A 166 -16.76 -1.65 -5.84
N ILE A 167 -15.49 -1.77 -6.21
CA ILE A 167 -15.03 -2.59 -7.34
C ILE A 167 -13.91 -3.53 -6.90
N GLU A 168 -13.77 -4.67 -7.57
CA GLU A 168 -12.72 -5.64 -7.31
C GLU A 168 -11.38 -5.20 -7.90
N LEU A 169 -10.29 -5.57 -7.24
CA LEU A 169 -8.93 -5.34 -7.73
C LEU A 169 -8.61 -6.26 -8.92
N PRO A 170 -8.16 -5.73 -10.07
CA PRO A 170 -7.71 -6.57 -11.19
C PRO A 170 -6.49 -7.42 -10.84
N GLU A 171 -5.58 -6.85 -10.04
CA GLU A 171 -4.40 -7.52 -9.48
C GLU A 171 -4.48 -7.39 -7.96
N LEU A 172 -4.63 -8.52 -7.27
CA LEU A 172 -4.90 -8.55 -5.83
C LEU A 172 -3.80 -7.84 -5.03
N SER A 173 -2.55 -7.99 -5.45
CA SER A 173 -1.39 -7.41 -4.75
C SER A 173 -1.19 -5.90 -5.00
N ALA A 174 -1.99 -5.27 -5.87
CA ALA A 174 -1.74 -3.89 -6.31
C ALA A 174 -1.81 -2.86 -5.19
N LEU A 175 -2.54 -3.14 -4.11
CA LEU A 175 -2.69 -2.25 -2.94
C LEU A 175 -1.95 -2.74 -1.69
N ASP A 176 -1.01 -3.67 -1.83
CA ASP A 176 -0.18 -4.09 -0.70
C ASP A 176 0.82 -2.99 -0.34
N ASN A 177 0.83 -2.55 0.92
CA ASN A 177 1.70 -1.46 1.39
C ASN A 177 3.11 -1.95 1.77
N CYS A 178 4.16 -1.19 1.45
CA CYS A 178 5.53 -1.45 1.91
C CYS A 178 5.84 -0.85 3.30
N ASN A 179 5.54 -1.49 4.42
CA ASN A 179 5.73 -0.86 5.73
C ASN A 179 7.10 -1.07 6.39
N ARG A 180 7.89 -2.01 5.88
CA ARG A 180 9.19 -2.42 6.43
C ARG A 180 10.32 -2.30 5.39
N PRO A 181 11.60 -2.26 5.80
CA PRO A 181 12.73 -2.26 4.87
C PRO A 181 12.74 -3.47 3.94
N GLU A 182 12.33 -4.63 4.46
CA GLU A 182 12.25 -5.88 3.71
C GLU A 182 11.18 -5.80 2.60
N ASP A 183 10.04 -5.16 2.88
CA ASP A 183 8.99 -4.93 1.88
C ASP A 183 9.50 -4.04 0.73
N LEU A 184 10.36 -3.07 1.04
CA LEU A 184 10.96 -2.20 0.03
C LEU A 184 11.91 -2.98 -0.88
N GLU A 185 12.72 -3.87 -0.31
CA GLU A 185 13.64 -4.67 -1.11
C GLU A 185 12.88 -5.68 -1.98
N GLU A 186 11.83 -6.32 -1.44
CA GLU A 186 10.88 -7.12 -2.21
C GLU A 186 10.27 -6.32 -3.36
N ALA A 187 9.81 -5.09 -3.09
CA ALA A 187 9.26 -4.21 -4.11
C ALA A 187 10.29 -3.84 -5.18
N ARG A 188 11.50 -3.47 -4.77
CA ARG A 188 12.60 -3.11 -5.67
C ARG A 188 12.95 -4.27 -6.59
N LEU A 189 13.13 -5.47 -6.05
CA LEU A 189 13.47 -6.65 -6.85
C LEU A 189 12.30 -7.08 -7.75
N SER A 190 11.07 -7.06 -7.23
CA SER A 190 9.84 -7.32 -8.00
C SER A 190 9.69 -6.39 -9.20
N LEU A 191 9.96 -5.09 -9.03
CA LEU A 191 9.80 -4.11 -10.09
C LEU A 191 10.94 -4.17 -11.12
N ASN A 192 12.17 -4.45 -10.70
CA ASN A 192 13.33 -4.53 -11.61
C ASN A 192 13.43 -5.85 -12.38
N HIS A 193 13.00 -6.96 -11.79
CA HIS A 193 13.18 -8.31 -12.35
C HIS A 193 11.87 -9.01 -12.71
N GLY A 194 10.73 -8.41 -12.35
CA GLY A 194 9.41 -9.01 -12.53
C GLY A 194 9.07 -10.05 -11.46
N ARG A 195 7.79 -10.43 -11.44
CA ARG A 195 7.24 -11.46 -10.55
C ARG A 195 6.87 -12.71 -11.34
N SER A 196 7.70 -13.74 -11.27
CA SER A 196 7.40 -15.07 -11.83
C SER A 196 6.87 -16.00 -10.73
N PRO A 197 5.79 -16.76 -10.99
CA PRO A 197 5.37 -17.84 -10.10
C PRO A 197 6.52 -18.82 -9.90
N LYS A 198 6.71 -19.26 -8.66
CA LYS A 198 7.67 -20.31 -8.31
C LYS A 198 7.11 -21.20 -7.21
N ASN A 199 7.47 -22.48 -7.20
CA ASN A 199 7.13 -23.40 -6.13
C ASN A 199 8.30 -23.54 -5.18
N VAL A 200 8.03 -23.43 -3.88
CA VAL A 200 9.02 -23.63 -2.80
C VAL A 200 8.49 -24.67 -1.81
N LEU A 201 9.41 -25.36 -1.14
CA LEU A 201 9.06 -26.23 -0.01
C LEU A 201 9.20 -25.44 1.28
N VAL A 202 8.08 -25.18 1.97
CA VAL A 202 8.08 -24.47 3.24
C VAL A 202 8.06 -25.46 4.39
N GLU A 203 8.94 -25.27 5.37
CA GLU A 203 8.97 -26.04 6.62
C GLU A 203 8.72 -25.12 7.81
N TYR A 204 7.71 -25.45 8.61
CA TYR A 204 7.37 -24.72 9.82
C TYR A 204 8.02 -25.35 11.05
N CYS A 205 8.54 -24.53 11.96
CA CYS A 205 9.10 -25.01 13.23
C CYS A 205 8.30 -24.48 14.43
N GLY A 206 8.25 -25.28 15.50
CA GLY A 206 7.62 -24.90 16.78
C GLY A 206 6.17 -24.44 16.61
N VAL A 207 5.82 -23.29 17.22
CA VAL A 207 4.46 -22.72 17.21
C VAL A 207 3.90 -22.49 15.79
N LEU A 208 4.78 -22.27 14.81
CA LEU A 208 4.36 -22.03 13.42
C LEU A 208 3.71 -23.27 12.77
N ARG A 209 3.99 -24.48 13.26
CA ARG A 209 3.33 -25.71 12.80
C ARG A 209 1.86 -25.75 13.20
N GLU A 210 1.58 -25.29 14.42
CA GLU A 210 0.22 -25.20 14.95
C GLU A 210 -0.56 -24.11 14.21
N ASP A 211 0.08 -22.96 13.96
CA ASP A 211 -0.52 -21.87 13.18
C ASP A 211 -0.84 -22.31 11.74
N ALA A 212 0.12 -22.95 11.06
CA ALA A 212 -0.05 -23.39 9.67
C ALA A 212 -0.94 -24.64 9.53
N GLY A 213 -1.07 -25.45 10.58
CA GLY A 213 -1.80 -26.71 10.56
C GLY A 213 -1.05 -27.86 9.88
N CYS A 214 0.24 -27.67 9.56
CA CYS A 214 1.11 -28.68 8.96
C CYS A 214 2.59 -28.47 9.36
N ASP A 215 3.41 -29.51 9.20
CA ASP A 215 4.86 -29.42 9.42
C ASP A 215 5.59 -28.82 8.21
N SER A 216 5.08 -29.08 7.01
CA SER A 216 5.64 -28.59 5.76
C SER A 216 4.59 -28.59 4.66
N GLU A 217 4.79 -27.77 3.63
CA GLU A 217 3.96 -27.73 2.43
C GLU A 217 4.72 -27.24 1.20
N GLU A 218 4.28 -27.69 0.02
CA GLU A 218 4.63 -27.01 -1.22
C GLU A 218 3.78 -25.75 -1.35
N PHE A 219 4.43 -24.61 -1.53
CA PHE A 219 3.77 -23.32 -1.62
C PHE A 219 4.15 -22.63 -2.93
N GLN A 220 3.15 -22.24 -3.71
CA GLN A 220 3.36 -21.45 -4.91
C GLN A 220 3.34 -19.96 -4.54
N THR A 221 4.46 -19.28 -4.75
CA THR A 221 4.63 -17.86 -4.46
C THR A 221 4.97 -17.07 -5.72
N ARG A 222 4.62 -15.77 -5.72
CA ARG A 222 5.12 -14.82 -6.74
C ARG A 222 6.11 -13.82 -6.15
N SER A 223 6.37 -13.92 -4.84
CA SER A 223 7.33 -13.10 -4.14
C SER A 223 8.75 -13.38 -4.62
N VAL A 224 9.56 -12.33 -4.64
CA VAL A 224 10.95 -12.43 -5.08
C VAL A 224 11.84 -12.88 -3.94
N THR A 225 11.58 -12.42 -2.72
CA THR A 225 12.40 -12.61 -1.52
C THR A 225 11.71 -13.48 -0.47
N ALA A 226 12.51 -13.94 0.50
CA ALA A 226 11.99 -14.63 1.69
C ALA A 226 10.99 -13.79 2.47
N ALA A 227 11.19 -12.46 2.56
CA ALA A 227 10.27 -11.56 3.26
C ALA A 227 8.89 -11.51 2.60
N GLY A 228 8.85 -11.43 1.26
CA GLY A 228 7.59 -11.47 0.52
C GLY A 228 6.85 -12.79 0.73
N LEU A 229 7.58 -13.92 0.66
CA LEU A 229 7.01 -15.25 0.97
C LEU A 229 6.47 -15.29 2.41
N TRP A 230 7.21 -14.76 3.38
CA TRP A 230 6.75 -14.71 4.76
C TRP A 230 5.42 -13.98 4.92
N GLU A 231 5.22 -12.83 4.26
CA GLU A 231 3.94 -12.13 4.31
C GLU A 231 2.83 -12.96 3.65
N GLU A 232 3.07 -13.57 2.48
CA GLU A 232 2.09 -14.46 1.85
C GLU A 232 1.67 -15.62 2.78
N LEU A 233 2.63 -16.24 3.47
CA LEU A 233 2.40 -17.31 4.44
C LEU A 233 1.68 -16.81 5.69
N ARG A 234 2.16 -15.72 6.30
CA ARG A 234 1.57 -15.12 7.50
C ARG A 234 0.10 -14.82 7.29
N MET A 235 -0.26 -14.33 6.11
CA MET A 235 -1.64 -13.99 5.78
C MET A 235 -2.49 -15.22 5.45
N SER A 236 -1.98 -16.10 4.59
CA SER A 236 -2.74 -17.27 4.13
C SER A 236 -2.87 -18.37 5.19
N ARG A 237 -1.91 -18.46 6.11
CA ARG A 237 -1.86 -19.43 7.22
C ARG A 237 -2.15 -18.81 8.58
N ARG A 238 -2.37 -17.49 8.65
CA ARG A 238 -2.64 -16.75 9.90
C ARG A 238 -1.55 -16.97 10.96
N LEU A 239 -0.28 -16.95 10.53
CA LEU A 239 0.86 -17.13 11.43
C LEU A 239 0.85 -16.03 12.50
N SER A 240 1.05 -16.42 13.75
CA SER A 240 0.88 -15.56 14.93
C SER A 240 2.09 -14.67 15.23
N LEU A 241 3.25 -14.99 14.66
CA LEU A 241 4.51 -14.29 14.88
C LEU A 241 4.71 -13.16 13.85
N GLU A 242 5.62 -12.25 14.19
CA GLU A 242 6.08 -11.16 13.33
C GLU A 242 7.46 -11.50 12.76
N ILE A 243 7.79 -10.96 11.58
CA ILE A 243 9.05 -11.26 10.88
C ILE A 243 10.30 -11.01 11.76
N ASP A 244 10.22 -10.01 12.66
CA ASP A 244 11.33 -9.63 13.55
C ASP A 244 11.61 -10.66 14.66
N SER A 245 10.65 -11.55 14.95
CA SER A 245 10.82 -12.60 15.97
C SER A 245 11.21 -13.95 15.39
N VAL A 246 11.18 -14.10 14.06
CA VAL A 246 11.49 -15.34 13.37
C VAL A 246 12.80 -15.26 12.59
N LYS A 247 13.41 -16.41 12.33
CA LYS A 247 14.58 -16.55 11.44
C LYS A 247 14.22 -17.45 10.27
N VAL A 248 14.85 -17.21 9.13
CA VAL A 248 14.69 -18.04 7.93
C VAL A 248 15.98 -18.74 7.58
N ALA A 249 15.88 -20.01 7.20
CA ALA A 249 16.90 -20.72 6.46
C ALA A 249 16.41 -21.05 5.06
N ILE A 250 17.28 -20.89 4.07
CA ILE A 250 17.03 -21.29 2.69
C ILE A 250 18.07 -22.34 2.33
N ASN A 251 17.61 -23.51 1.91
CA ASN A 251 18.44 -24.68 1.60
C ASN A 251 19.41 -25.01 2.75
N ASP A 252 18.85 -25.14 3.96
CA ASP A 252 19.56 -25.50 5.21
C ASP A 252 20.56 -24.47 5.75
N GLU A 253 20.64 -23.28 5.16
CA GLU A 253 21.51 -22.22 5.65
C GLU A 253 20.70 -20.99 6.08
N PHE A 254 21.00 -20.42 7.25
CA PHE A 254 20.40 -19.16 7.68
C PHE A 254 20.71 -18.05 6.68
N ARG A 255 19.66 -17.30 6.32
CA ARG A 255 19.73 -16.19 5.36
C ARG A 255 19.05 -14.96 5.93
N SER A 256 19.35 -13.82 5.29
CA SER A 256 18.61 -12.60 5.48
C SER A 256 17.26 -12.65 4.75
N TRP A 257 16.30 -11.86 5.23
CA TRP A 257 14.94 -11.83 4.69
C TRP A 257 14.85 -11.22 3.29
N ASP A 258 15.84 -10.44 2.88
CA ASP A 258 15.99 -9.90 1.52
C ASP A 258 16.54 -10.91 0.49
N GLN A 259 16.91 -12.12 0.91
CA GLN A 259 17.45 -13.14 0.02
C GLN A 259 16.42 -13.51 -1.06
N PRO A 260 16.77 -13.40 -2.36
CA PRO A 260 15.91 -13.88 -3.44
C PRO A 260 15.69 -15.39 -3.38
N LEU A 261 14.46 -15.80 -3.69
CA LEU A 261 14.00 -17.19 -3.78
C LEU A 261 14.02 -17.70 -5.22
N ALA A 262 14.46 -18.94 -5.40
CA ALA A 262 14.41 -19.70 -6.63
C ALA A 262 13.30 -20.78 -6.61
N GLU A 263 13.01 -21.35 -7.78
CA GLU A 263 12.18 -22.55 -7.91
C GLU A 263 12.82 -23.70 -7.11
N GLU A 264 11.99 -24.49 -6.43
CA GLU A 264 12.38 -25.65 -5.60
C GLU A 264 13.21 -25.32 -4.35
N ASP A 265 13.38 -24.03 -3.99
CA ASP A 265 14.04 -23.66 -2.74
C ASP A 265 13.29 -24.26 -1.53
N LYS A 266 14.07 -24.81 -0.58
CA LYS A 266 13.54 -25.21 0.73
C LYS A 266 13.67 -24.05 1.71
N VAL A 267 12.55 -23.56 2.22
CA VAL A 267 12.47 -22.44 3.15
C VAL A 267 12.00 -22.92 4.51
N THR A 268 12.90 -22.96 5.49
CA THR A 268 12.58 -23.35 6.87
C THR A 268 12.45 -22.12 7.75
N ILE A 269 11.31 -21.97 8.44
CA ILE A 269 11.02 -20.82 9.29
C ILE A 269 11.09 -21.21 10.76
N PHE A 270 11.96 -20.53 11.50
CA PHE A 270 12.24 -20.79 12.90
C PHE A 270 11.59 -19.72 13.79
N PRO A 271 10.71 -20.10 14.74
CA PRO A 271 10.25 -19.20 15.79
C PRO A 271 11.41 -18.81 16.71
N PRO A 272 11.25 -17.79 17.58
CA PRO A 272 12.29 -17.44 18.52
C PRO A 272 12.63 -18.67 19.38
N PHE A 273 13.92 -19.02 19.43
CA PHE A 273 14.38 -20.12 20.24
C PHE A 273 14.07 -19.80 21.71
N ALA A 274 13.21 -20.61 22.34
CA ALA A 274 13.02 -20.56 23.78
C ALA A 274 14.31 -21.06 24.46
N GLY A 275 15.27 -20.16 24.67
CA GLY A 275 16.50 -20.43 25.41
C GLY A 275 17.76 -19.89 24.73
N GLY A 276 18.33 -18.84 25.32
CA GLY A 276 19.62 -18.22 24.96
C GLY A 276 19.78 -16.86 25.60
#